data_AF-A0A5C5ZHI6-F1
#
_entry.id   AF-A0A5C5ZHI6-F1
#
_cell.length_a   1.000
_cell.length_b   1.000
_cell.length_c   1.000
_cell.angle_alpha   90.00
_cell.angle_beta   90.00
_cell.angle_gamma   90.00
#
_symmetry.space_group_name_H-M   'P 1'
#
loop_
_entity.id
_entity.type
_entity.pdbx_description
1 polymer ?
#
loop_
_entity_poly.entity_id
_entity_poly.type
_entity_poly.pdbx_seq_one_letter_code
_entity_poly.pdbx_strand_id
1 'polypeptide(L)'
;MGSPLHYPADDANTPGNRGWLGTVLVALGYLWAGPNTIVAVAIGLLLGGRFETVNGVIEIEGSRIAAVLSRLPVPAAAMTVGHVVFGRDRGWLQVTRNHERVHVAQYAKWGPFFIPAYLFLSAWLYAQGKDGYRGNPFEIEAYAVDEPKD
;
A
#
# COMPACT_ATOMS: atom_id res chain seq x y z
N MET A 1 -20.82 -7.36 6.47
CA MET A 1 -19.52 -7.33 7.18
C MET A 1 -18.63 -8.36 6.52
N GLY A 2 -17.85 -7.95 5.52
CA GLY A 2 -16.86 -8.80 4.87
C GLY A 2 -15.51 -8.59 5.55
N SER A 3 -14.85 -9.67 5.95
CA SER A 3 -13.54 -9.63 6.60
C SER A 3 -12.54 -8.79 5.77
N PRO A 4 -11.72 -7.94 6.40
CA PRO A 4 -10.59 -7.32 5.71
C PRO A 4 -9.72 -8.45 5.14
N LEU A 5 -9.20 -8.28 3.92
CA LEU A 5 -8.15 -9.13 3.41
C LEU A 5 -6.93 -8.92 4.32
N HIS A 6 -6.79 -9.76 5.33
CA HIS A 6 -5.64 -9.77 6.22
C HIS A 6 -4.47 -10.30 5.40
N TYR A 7 -3.56 -9.41 5.01
CA TYR A 7 -2.27 -9.82 4.53
C TYR A 7 -1.45 -10.19 5.77
N PRO A 8 -1.04 -11.47 5.94
CA PRO A 8 -0.29 -11.84 7.13
C PRO A 8 1.10 -11.20 7.03
N ALA A 9 1.36 -10.25 7.92
CA ALA A 9 2.65 -10.25 8.59
C ALA A 9 2.59 -11.43 9.57
N ASP A 10 3.61 -12.29 9.55
CA ASP A 10 3.94 -13.25 10.62
C ASP A 10 3.39 -14.69 10.54
N ASP A 11 3.58 -15.38 9.42
CA ASP A 11 3.38 -16.84 9.34
C ASP A 11 4.44 -17.57 8.49
N ALA A 12 5.73 -17.26 8.72
CA ALA A 12 6.85 -17.94 8.07
C ALA A 12 7.09 -19.41 8.52
N ASN A 13 6.14 -20.11 9.18
CA ASN A 13 6.39 -21.50 9.61
C ASN A 13 5.20 -22.47 9.68
N THR A 14 4.11 -22.25 8.94
CA THR A 14 3.09 -23.31 8.78
C THR A 14 2.66 -23.48 7.32
N PRO A 15 3.10 -24.53 6.61
CA PRO A 15 2.57 -24.85 5.28
C PRO A 15 1.16 -25.46 5.46
N GLY A 16 0.17 -24.60 5.68
CA GLY A 16 -1.19 -24.99 6.05
C GLY A 16 -2.24 -24.38 5.13
N ASN A 17 -2.45 -25.02 3.98
CA ASN A 17 -3.72 -25.13 3.26
C ASN A 17 -4.57 -23.84 3.08
N ARG A 18 -4.15 -22.92 2.21
CA ARG A 18 -5.14 -22.06 1.54
C ARG A 18 -5.98 -22.94 0.64
N GLY A 19 -7.23 -23.21 1.04
CA GLY A 19 -8.20 -23.85 0.16
C GLY A 19 -8.26 -23.11 -1.19
N TRP A 20 -8.60 -23.81 -2.27
CA TRP A 20 -8.59 -23.29 -3.63
C TRP A 20 -9.30 -21.92 -3.78
N LEU A 21 -10.39 -21.69 -3.04
CA LEU A 21 -11.11 -20.41 -2.98
C LEU A 21 -10.22 -19.26 -2.52
N GLY A 22 -9.43 -19.46 -1.47
CA GLY A 22 -8.52 -18.44 -0.95
C GLY A 22 -7.44 -18.08 -1.96
N THR A 23 -6.88 -19.09 -2.64
CA THR A 23 -5.89 -18.86 -3.71
C THR A 23 -6.49 -18.08 -4.88
N VAL A 24 -7.72 -18.41 -5.29
CA VAL A 24 -8.44 -17.68 -6.36
C VAL A 24 -8.69 -16.22 -5.96
N LEU A 25 -9.17 -15.97 -4.74
CA LEU A 25 -9.43 -14.61 -4.27
C LEU A 25 -8.16 -13.76 -4.22
N VAL A 26 -7.04 -14.34 -3.77
CA VAL A 26 -5.74 -13.66 -3.81
C VAL A 26 -5.36 -13.35 -5.25
N ALA A 27 -5.42 -14.31 -6.16
CA ALA A 27 -5.07 -14.10 -7.57
C ALA A 27 -5.94 -13.01 -8.23
N LEU A 28 -7.24 -12.98 -7.95
CA LEU A 28 -8.14 -11.93 -8.41
C LEU A 28 -7.75 -10.56 -7.85
N GLY A 29 -7.36 -10.46 -6.57
CA GLY A 29 -6.86 -9.22 -5.98
C GLY A 29 -5.58 -8.70 -6.67
N TYR A 30 -4.64 -9.59 -6.99
CA TYR A 30 -3.43 -9.23 -7.76
C TYR A 30 -3.77 -8.75 -9.16
N LEU A 31 -4.64 -9.46 -9.88
CA LEU A 31 -5.09 -9.05 -11.22
C LEU A 31 -5.82 -7.70 -11.18
N TRP A 32 -6.66 -7.50 -10.18
CA TRP A 32 -7.44 -6.28 -10.01
C TRP A 32 -6.57 -5.06 -9.69
N ALA A 33 -5.55 -5.23 -8.85
CA ALA A 33 -4.53 -4.20 -8.61
C ALA A 33 -3.46 -4.10 -9.71
N GLY A 34 -3.49 -5.01 -10.70
CA GLY A 34 -2.48 -5.19 -11.73
C GLY A 34 -2.13 -3.91 -12.51
N PRO A 35 -3.11 -3.13 -13.02
CA PRO A 35 -2.81 -1.89 -13.74
C PRO A 35 -1.95 -0.91 -12.95
N ASN A 36 -2.29 -0.68 -11.66
CA ASN A 36 -1.51 0.20 -10.79
C ASN A 36 -0.10 -0.38 -10.52
N THR A 37 -0.02 -1.70 -10.32
CA THR A 37 1.25 -2.40 -10.08
C THR A 37 2.19 -2.26 -11.28
N ILE A 38 1.68 -2.40 -12.51
CA ILE A 38 2.46 -2.23 -13.74
C ILE A 38 3.02 -0.80 -13.84
N VAL A 39 2.18 0.20 -13.61
CA VAL A 39 2.60 1.62 -13.62
C VAL A 39 3.68 1.87 -12.57
N ALA A 40 3.50 1.34 -11.36
CA ALA A 40 4.47 1.49 -10.28
C ALA A 40 5.81 0.81 -10.60
N VAL A 41 5.79 -0.42 -11.13
CA VAL A 41 7.03 -1.09 -11.58
C VAL A 41 7.72 -0.27 -12.67
N ALA A 42 6.98 0.24 -13.65
CA ALA A 42 7.55 1.08 -14.71
C ALA A 42 8.21 2.35 -14.14
N ILE A 43 7.57 3.03 -13.19
CA ILE A 43 8.15 4.18 -12.48
C ILE A 43 9.42 3.77 -11.73
N GLY A 44 9.40 2.66 -10.99
CA GLY A 44 10.57 2.14 -10.28
C GLY A 44 11.76 1.90 -11.22
N LEU A 45 11.52 1.31 -12.39
CA LEU A 45 12.55 1.08 -13.41
C LEU A 45 13.10 2.39 -13.97
N LEU A 46 12.23 3.33 -14.34
CA LEU A 46 12.62 4.65 -14.88
C LEU A 46 13.43 5.47 -13.88
N LEU A 47 13.12 5.34 -12.59
CA LEU A 47 13.84 6.02 -11.51
C LEU A 47 15.09 5.26 -11.05
N GLY A 48 15.40 4.10 -11.63
CA GLY A 48 16.56 3.28 -11.26
C GLY A 48 16.49 2.74 -9.83
N GLY A 49 15.28 2.39 -9.37
CA GLY A 49 15.05 1.82 -8.05
C GLY A 49 15.67 0.43 -7.88
N ARG A 50 15.99 0.09 -6.63
CA ARG A 50 16.32 -1.27 -6.20
C ARG A 50 15.04 -1.97 -5.75
N PHE A 51 14.82 -3.17 -6.28
CA PHE A 51 13.62 -3.95 -6.09
C PHE A 51 13.88 -5.09 -5.12
N GLU A 52 12.96 -5.30 -4.19
CA GLU A 52 13.00 -6.40 -3.23
C GLU A 52 11.57 -6.90 -3.00
N THR A 53 11.34 -8.21 -3.12
CA THR A 53 10.00 -8.77 -2.85
C THR A 53 9.94 -9.24 -1.41
N VAL A 54 9.07 -8.64 -0.61
CA VAL A 54 8.89 -8.97 0.81
C VAL A 54 7.45 -9.39 1.04
N ASN A 55 7.25 -10.66 1.38
CA ASN A 55 5.93 -11.27 1.57
C ASN A 55 5.00 -10.89 0.41
N GLY A 56 5.34 -11.28 -0.83
CA GLY A 56 4.49 -11.08 -2.02
C GLY A 56 4.23 -9.64 -2.47
N VAL A 57 4.85 -8.62 -1.85
CA VAL A 57 4.78 -7.22 -2.27
C VAL A 57 6.16 -6.74 -2.72
N ILE A 58 6.21 -5.94 -3.77
CA ILE A 58 7.44 -5.40 -4.33
C ILE A 58 7.78 -4.10 -3.61
N GLU A 59 8.84 -4.09 -2.82
CA GLU A 59 9.39 -2.89 -2.21
C GLU A 59 10.46 -2.29 -3.14
N ILE A 60 10.39 -0.98 -3.39
CA ILE A 60 11.32 -0.27 -4.28
C ILE A 60 11.88 0.96 -3.58
N GLU A 61 13.21 1.03 -3.47
CA GLU A 61 13.92 2.19 -2.91
C GLU A 61 14.98 2.75 -3.85
N GLY A 62 15.40 4.00 -3.61
CA GLY A 62 16.49 4.63 -4.37
C GLY A 62 16.54 6.14 -4.19
N SER A 63 17.67 6.77 -4.48
CA SER A 63 17.87 8.20 -4.25
C SER A 63 16.88 9.09 -5.02
N ARG A 64 16.54 8.73 -6.26
CA ARG A 64 15.53 9.44 -7.06
C ARG A 64 14.12 9.25 -6.49
N ILE A 65 13.79 8.03 -6.03
CA ILE A 65 12.52 7.71 -5.39
C ILE A 65 12.38 8.53 -4.09
N ALA A 66 13.42 8.53 -3.24
CA ALA A 66 13.45 9.32 -2.01
C ALA A 66 13.26 10.82 -2.27
N ALA A 67 13.89 11.35 -3.33
CA ALA A 67 13.74 12.75 -3.73
C ALA A 67 12.31 13.08 -4.19
N VAL A 68 11.63 12.17 -4.90
CA VAL A 68 10.22 12.34 -5.29
C VAL A 68 9.32 12.30 -4.05
N LEU A 69 9.46 11.29 -3.19
CA LEU A 69 8.65 11.13 -1.98
C LEU A 69 8.78 12.31 -1.01
N SER A 70 9.97 12.94 -0.96
CA SER A 70 10.22 14.12 -0.12
C SER A 70 9.62 15.42 -0.67
N ARG A 71 9.20 15.43 -1.94
CA ARG A 71 8.65 16.61 -2.63
C ARG A 71 7.13 16.52 -2.86
N LEU A 72 6.50 15.45 -2.41
CA LEU A 72 5.05 15.34 -2.41
C LEU A 72 4.43 16.44 -1.53
N PRO A 73 3.20 16.90 -1.81
CA PRO A 73 2.51 17.90 -0.99
C PRO A 73 2.45 17.52 0.50
N VAL A 74 2.30 16.22 0.77
CA VAL A 74 2.53 15.60 2.07
C VAL A 74 3.78 14.72 1.93
N PRO A 75 4.93 15.12 2.50
CA PRO A 75 6.16 14.34 2.40
C PRO A 75 5.95 12.95 2.99
N ALA A 76 6.19 11.91 2.18
CA ALA A 76 5.93 10.53 2.57
C ALA A 76 7.23 9.78 2.83
N ALA A 77 7.24 8.90 3.84
CA ALA A 77 8.35 7.98 4.11
C ALA A 77 8.33 6.77 3.16
N ALA A 78 7.11 6.29 2.89
CA ALA A 78 6.80 5.28 1.91
C ALA A 78 5.46 5.61 1.22
N MET A 79 5.16 4.95 0.11
CA MET A 79 3.90 5.11 -0.62
C MET A 79 3.58 3.83 -1.40
N THR A 80 2.40 3.28 -1.16
CA THR A 80 1.89 2.12 -1.89
C THR A 80 1.21 2.51 -3.20
N VAL A 81 1.48 1.76 -4.27
CA VAL A 81 0.76 1.82 -5.56
C VAL A 81 0.56 0.40 -6.08
N GLY A 82 -0.66 -0.14 -5.96
CA GLY A 82 -0.94 -1.54 -6.29
C GLY A 82 -0.23 -2.50 -5.32
N HIS A 83 0.51 -3.47 -5.86
CA HIS A 83 1.38 -4.38 -5.08
C HIS A 83 2.85 -3.91 -5.02
N VAL A 84 3.07 -2.60 -5.17
CA VAL A 84 4.39 -1.97 -5.06
C VAL A 84 4.37 -0.96 -3.91
N VAL A 85 5.41 -0.96 -3.08
CA VAL A 85 5.65 0.07 -2.06
C VAL A 85 6.96 0.78 -2.40
N PHE A 86 6.87 2.09 -2.67
CA PHE A 86 8.04 2.93 -2.77
C PHE A 86 8.48 3.37 -1.38
N GLY A 87 9.77 3.38 -1.10
CA GLY A 87 10.31 3.92 0.14
C GLY A 87 11.50 4.82 -0.08
N ARG A 88 11.76 5.73 0.87
CA ARG A 88 12.97 6.56 0.86
C ARG A 88 14.24 5.71 1.00
N ASP A 89 14.17 4.71 1.86
CA ASP A 89 15.19 3.69 2.08
C ASP A 89 14.56 2.44 2.73
N ARG A 90 15.35 1.38 2.87
CA ARG A 90 14.97 0.12 3.53
C ARG A 90 14.50 0.30 4.97
N GLY A 91 15.06 1.26 5.72
CA GLY A 91 14.68 1.51 7.09
C GLY A 91 13.25 2.02 7.17
N TRP A 92 12.90 3.01 6.34
CA TRP A 92 11.53 3.49 6.23
C TRP A 92 10.57 2.42 5.73
N LEU A 93 10.94 1.62 4.73
CA LEU A 93 10.12 0.49 4.27
C LEU A 93 9.81 -0.52 5.37
N GLN A 94 10.77 -0.78 6.26
CA GLN A 94 10.57 -1.67 7.39
C GLN A 94 9.64 -1.06 8.44
N VAL A 95 9.85 0.21 8.80
CA VAL A 95 9.06 0.90 9.83
C VAL A 95 7.62 1.09 9.40
N THR A 96 7.36 1.45 8.15
CA THR A 96 6.00 1.70 7.64
C THR A 96 5.34 0.44 7.08
N ARG A 97 5.96 -0.75 7.22
CA ARG A 97 5.50 -1.94 6.49
C ARG A 97 4.04 -2.29 6.80
N ASN A 98 3.65 -2.27 8.07
CA ASN A 98 2.30 -2.62 8.48
C ASN A 98 1.27 -1.65 7.87
N HIS A 99 1.51 -0.35 7.99
CA HIS A 99 0.76 0.71 7.33
C HIS A 99 0.57 0.47 5.83
N GLU A 100 1.68 0.29 5.10
CA GLU A 100 1.66 0.16 3.64
C GLU A 100 0.96 -1.13 3.20
N ARG A 101 1.00 -2.20 4.00
CA ARG A 101 0.26 -3.43 3.71
C ARG A 101 -1.26 -3.24 3.80
N VAL A 102 -1.75 -2.31 4.60
CA VAL A 102 -3.17 -1.92 4.58
C VAL A 102 -3.52 -1.29 3.23
N HIS A 103 -2.70 -0.39 2.71
CA HIS A 103 -2.90 0.18 1.37
C HIS A 103 -2.81 -0.87 0.26
N VAL A 104 -1.92 -1.87 0.37
CA VAL A 104 -1.88 -3.00 -0.59
C VAL A 104 -3.20 -3.76 -0.59
N ALA A 105 -3.76 -4.05 0.59
CA ALA A 105 -5.05 -4.71 0.71
C ALA A 105 -6.20 -3.85 0.16
N GLN A 106 -6.15 -2.53 0.39
CA GLN A 106 -7.10 -1.59 -0.20
C GLN A 106 -7.00 -1.59 -1.73
N TYR A 107 -5.79 -1.61 -2.31
CA TYR A 107 -5.62 -1.78 -3.76
C TYR A 107 -6.14 -3.12 -4.27
N ALA A 108 -5.94 -4.22 -3.54
CA ALA A 108 -6.50 -5.52 -3.92
C ALA A 108 -8.05 -5.54 -3.90
N LYS A 109 -8.67 -4.69 -3.09
CA LYS A 109 -10.13 -4.54 -2.98
C LYS A 109 -10.72 -3.55 -4.01
N TRP A 110 -10.08 -2.41 -4.19
CA TRP A 110 -10.59 -1.29 -5.00
C TRP A 110 -9.98 -1.24 -6.41
N GLY A 111 -8.84 -1.87 -6.61
CA GLY A 111 -8.15 -1.95 -7.90
C GLY A 111 -7.84 -0.56 -8.47
N PRO A 112 -8.14 -0.29 -9.74
CA PRO A 112 -7.92 1.02 -10.36
C PRO A 112 -8.71 2.16 -9.71
N PHE A 113 -9.78 1.88 -8.98
CA PHE A 113 -10.63 2.91 -8.37
C PHE A 113 -10.13 3.41 -7.01
N PHE A 114 -9.06 2.82 -6.45
CA PHE A 114 -8.53 3.25 -5.15
C PHE A 114 -8.10 4.71 -5.15
N ILE A 115 -7.28 5.14 -6.12
CA ILE A 115 -6.79 6.53 -6.21
C ILE A 115 -7.95 7.52 -6.39
N PRO A 116 -8.90 7.33 -7.34
CA PRO A 116 -10.07 8.20 -7.43
C PRO A 116 -10.89 8.29 -6.13
N ALA A 117 -11.13 7.16 -5.46
CA ALA A 117 -11.89 7.14 -4.20
C ALA A 117 -11.15 7.88 -3.08
N TYR A 118 -9.84 7.65 -2.95
CA TYR A 118 -9.00 8.33 -1.98
C TYR A 118 -9.04 9.85 -2.18
N LEU A 119 -8.77 10.32 -3.41
CA LEU A 119 -8.74 11.74 -3.73
C LEU A 119 -10.11 12.41 -3.55
N PHE A 120 -11.19 11.71 -3.92
CA PHE A 120 -12.54 12.22 -3.72
C PHE A 120 -12.85 12.45 -2.23
N LEU A 121 -12.53 11.47 -1.37
CA LEU A 121 -12.75 11.59 0.08
C LEU A 121 -11.87 12.69 0.69
N SER A 122 -10.60 12.76 0.31
CA SER A 122 -9.71 13.83 0.76
C SER A 122 -10.21 15.22 0.36
N ALA A 123 -10.66 15.40 -0.89
CA ALA A 123 -11.20 16.67 -1.38
C ALA A 123 -12.52 17.04 -0.68
N TRP A 124 -13.39 16.06 -0.47
CA TRP A 124 -14.65 16.24 0.25
C TRP A 124 -14.42 16.69 1.70
N LEU A 125 -13.51 16.04 2.42
CA LEU A 125 -13.14 16.42 3.78
C LEU A 125 -12.51 17.81 3.83
N TYR A 126 -11.60 18.11 2.90
CA TYR A 126 -10.98 19.42 2.79
C TYR A 126 -12.02 20.53 2.53
N ALA A 127 -13.01 20.30 1.66
CA ALA A 127 -14.10 21.23 1.39
C ALA A 127 -14.99 21.48 2.63
N GLN A 128 -14.99 20.57 3.60
CA GLN A 128 -15.65 20.72 4.90
C GLN A 128 -14.77 21.39 5.97
N GLY A 129 -13.56 21.84 5.62
CA GLY A 129 -12.60 22.41 6.56
C GLY A 129 -11.93 21.39 7.49
N LYS A 130 -11.98 20.09 7.14
CA LYS A 130 -11.32 19.01 7.88
C LYS A 130 -9.95 18.69 7.29
N ASP A 131 -9.12 17.97 8.05
CA ASP A 131 -7.88 17.41 7.53
C ASP A 131 -8.20 16.33 6.47
N GLY A 132 -7.94 16.65 5.19
CA GLY A 132 -8.21 15.76 4.07
C GLY A 132 -7.29 14.55 3.98
N TYR A 133 -6.17 14.55 4.71
CA TYR A 133 -5.25 13.42 4.80
C TYR A 133 -5.58 12.57 6.03
N ARG A 134 -5.40 13.12 7.25
CA ARG A 134 -5.62 12.35 8.49
C ARG A 134 -7.07 11.96 8.74
N GLY A 135 -8.02 12.71 8.17
CA GLY A 135 -9.44 12.38 8.26
C GLY A 135 -9.90 11.35 7.22
N ASN A 136 -9.05 10.98 6.24
CA ASN A 136 -9.43 10.04 5.20
C ASN A 136 -9.62 8.63 5.81
N PRO A 137 -10.77 7.96 5.62
CA PRO A 137 -11.01 6.62 6.14
C PRO A 137 -9.93 5.59 5.76
N PHE A 138 -9.30 5.74 4.59
CA PHE A 138 -8.23 4.86 4.15
C PHE A 138 -6.94 5.03 4.98
N GLU A 139 -6.62 6.27 5.35
CA GLU A 139 -5.49 6.59 6.23
C GLU A 139 -5.78 6.17 7.66
N ILE A 140 -7.00 6.40 8.16
CA ILE A 140 -7.42 5.96 9.51
C ILE A 140 -7.27 4.43 9.64
N GLU A 141 -7.70 3.66 8.64
CA GLU A 141 -7.52 2.21 8.61
C GLU A 141 -6.04 1.82 8.64
N ALA A 142 -5.18 2.56 7.93
CA ALA A 142 -3.75 2.28 7.85
C ALA A 142 -3.00 2.66 9.14
N TYR A 143 -3.31 3.79 9.78
CA TYR A 143 -2.70 4.19 11.05
C TYR A 143 -3.13 3.30 12.22
N ALA A 144 -4.31 2.70 12.17
CA ALA A 144 -4.81 1.80 13.23
C ALA A 144 -3.94 0.54 13.43
N VAL A 145 -3.03 0.21 12.51
CA VAL A 145 -2.07 -0.91 12.69
C VAL A 145 -0.68 -0.47 13.16
N ASP A 146 -0.40 0.84 13.19
CA ASP A 146 0.84 1.41 13.72
C ASP A 146 0.71 1.81 15.19
N GLU A 147 -0.51 2.10 15.66
CA GLU A 147 -0.78 2.40 17.06
C GLU A 147 -0.67 1.12 17.91
N PRO A 148 0.03 1.16 19.07
CA PRO A 148 0.04 0.03 20.00
C PRO A 148 -1.39 -0.32 20.40
N LYS A 149 -1.76 -1.60 20.26
CA LYS A 149 -2.97 -2.10 20.90
C LYS A 149 -2.66 -2.24 22.40
N ASP A 150 -3.14 -1.29 23.19
CA ASP A 150 -3.12 -1.34 24.66
C ASP A 150 -3.80 -2.62 25.20
#